data_AF-A0A937J3X0-F1
#
_entry.id   AF-A0A937J3X0-F1
#
_cell.length_a   1.000
_cell.length_b   1.000
_cell.length_c   1.000
_cell.angle_alpha   90.00
_cell.angle_beta   90.00
_cell.angle_gamma   90.00
#
_symmetry.space_group_name_H-M   'P 1'
#
loop_
_entity.id
_entity.type
_entity.pdbx_description
1 polymer ?
#
loop_
_entity_poly.entity_id
_entity_poly.type
_entity_poly.pdbx_seq_one_letter_code
_entity_poly.pdbx_strand_id
1 'polypeptide(L)'
;MKEWKFKINKFKFGFATGLILPVMGFFIGFLAKGGELSFSTFWQLFTQNHDLIHLNDIKLIYQDTRQSTVMFCLLANMLAFYLSFFVYKIDRFSTGLVSITLILAAISVFFIY
;
A
#
# COMPACT_ATOMS: atom_id res chain seq x y z
N MET A 1 -16.87 -23.08 12.12
CA MET A 1 -15.67 -22.39 11.58
C MET A 1 -15.35 -22.69 10.10
N LYS A 2 -15.67 -23.87 9.53
CA LYS A 2 -15.32 -24.21 8.13
C LYS A 2 -16.07 -23.39 7.06
N GLU A 3 -17.33 -23.02 7.30
CA GLU A 3 -18.15 -22.35 6.26
C GLU A 3 -17.77 -20.89 5.97
N TRP A 4 -17.34 -20.14 7.00
CA TRP A 4 -16.97 -18.73 6.84
C TRP A 4 -15.72 -18.55 5.98
N LYS A 5 -14.72 -19.43 6.16
CA LYS A 5 -13.52 -19.44 5.31
C LYS A 5 -13.88 -19.63 3.84
N PHE A 6 -14.83 -20.50 3.53
CA PHE A 6 -15.25 -20.77 2.15
C PHE A 6 -15.99 -19.58 1.50
N LYS A 7 -16.76 -18.82 2.29
CA LYS A 7 -17.44 -17.60 1.81
C LYS A 7 -16.45 -16.50 1.42
N ILE A 8 -15.36 -16.36 2.18
CA ILE A 8 -14.33 -15.32 1.99
C ILE A 8 -13.24 -15.77 1.00
N ASN A 9 -13.08 -17.10 0.77
CA ASN A 9 -12.15 -17.68 -0.20
C ASN A 9 -12.53 -17.46 -1.67
N LYS A 10 -12.78 -16.20 -2.04
CA LYS A 10 -13.03 -15.78 -3.42
C LYS A 10 -11.96 -14.80 -3.84
N PHE A 11 -11.51 -14.98 -5.07
CA PHE A 11 -10.55 -14.08 -5.71
C PHE A 11 -10.98 -12.61 -5.64
N LYS A 12 -12.27 -12.32 -5.88
CA LYS A 12 -12.84 -10.96 -5.83
C LYS A 12 -12.64 -10.28 -4.48
N PHE A 13 -12.78 -11.03 -3.38
CA PHE A 13 -12.56 -10.47 -2.04
C PHE A 13 -11.09 -10.18 -1.80
N GLY A 14 -10.20 -11.11 -2.15
CA GLY A 14 -8.75 -10.89 -2.06
C GLY A 14 -8.29 -9.67 -2.85
N PHE A 15 -8.81 -9.53 -4.07
CA PHE A 15 -8.53 -8.40 -4.96
C PHE A 15 -9.02 -7.07 -4.36
N ALA A 16 -10.27 -7.02 -3.88
CA ALA A 16 -10.80 -5.81 -3.24
C ALA A 16 -10.03 -5.44 -1.97
N THR A 17 -9.70 -6.43 -1.14
CA THR A 17 -8.92 -6.23 0.08
C THR A 17 -7.51 -5.71 -0.25
N GLY A 18 -6.85 -6.25 -1.28
CA GLY A 18 -5.54 -5.76 -1.72
C GLY A 18 -5.53 -4.35 -2.36
N LEU A 19 -6.70 -3.81 -2.74
CA LEU A 19 -6.86 -2.38 -3.11
C LEU A 19 -7.10 -1.48 -1.92
N ILE A 20 -7.86 -1.95 -0.91
CA ILE A 20 -8.25 -1.15 0.25
C ILE A 20 -7.10 -1.03 1.26
N LEU A 21 -6.31 -2.10 1.45
CA LEU A 21 -5.23 -2.10 2.42
C LEU A 21 -4.10 -1.10 2.13
N PRO A 22 -3.65 -0.89 0.89
CA PRO A 22 -2.69 0.15 0.57
C PRO A 22 -3.21 1.53 0.95
N VAL A 23 -4.51 1.80 0.73
CA VAL A 23 -5.13 3.06 1.14
C VAL A 23 -5.07 3.22 2.67
N MET A 24 -5.35 2.15 3.42
CA MET A 24 -5.17 2.16 4.87
C MET A 24 -3.70 2.35 5.29
N GLY A 25 -2.76 1.69 4.61
CA GLY A 25 -1.32 1.83 4.84
C GLY A 25 -0.82 3.25 4.58
N PHE A 26 -1.40 3.93 3.60
CA PHE A 26 -1.15 5.34 3.32
C PHE A 26 -1.59 6.23 4.48
N PHE A 27 -2.79 6.02 5.03
CA PHE A 27 -3.26 6.74 6.21
C PHE A 27 -2.41 6.46 7.46
N ILE A 28 -1.94 5.22 7.63
CA ILE A 28 -1.00 4.88 8.71
C ILE A 28 0.32 5.62 8.52
N GLY A 29 0.86 5.69 7.30
CA GLY A 29 2.05 6.49 6.98
C GLY A 29 1.84 7.98 7.25
N PHE A 30 0.67 8.53 6.90
CA PHE A 30 0.27 9.90 7.22
C PHE A 30 0.23 10.15 8.73
N LEU A 31 -0.34 9.25 9.53
CA LEU A 31 -0.38 9.42 10.98
C LEU A 31 0.99 9.23 11.64
N ALA A 32 1.82 8.33 11.11
CA ALA A 32 3.14 8.02 11.68
C ALA A 32 4.21 9.07 11.37
N LYS A 33 4.18 9.70 10.18
CA LYS A 33 5.17 10.69 9.73
C LYS A 33 4.60 12.09 9.48
N GLY A 34 3.30 12.20 9.23
CA GLY A 34 2.62 13.45 8.90
C GLY A 34 1.99 14.17 10.10
N GLY A 35 2.30 13.79 11.34
CA GLY A 35 1.76 14.45 12.54
C GLY A 35 2.00 15.97 12.61
N GLU A 36 3.01 16.48 11.89
CA GLU A 36 3.30 17.92 11.77
C GLU A 36 2.87 18.53 10.42
N LEU A 37 2.47 17.72 9.44
CA LEU A 37 2.14 18.15 8.08
C LEU A 37 0.64 18.02 7.81
N SER A 38 0.04 19.05 7.21
CA SER A 38 -1.37 18.98 6.81
C SER A 38 -1.60 17.89 5.75
N PHE A 39 -2.80 17.28 5.73
CA PHE A 39 -3.15 16.21 4.78
C PHE A 39 -2.94 16.63 3.32
N SER A 40 -3.26 17.89 2.97
CA SER A 40 -3.05 18.42 1.62
C SER A 40 -1.56 18.49 1.27
N THR A 41 -0.71 18.92 2.20
CA THR A 41 0.75 18.95 2.01
C THR A 41 1.30 17.53 1.84
N PHE A 42 0.85 16.57 2.65
CA PHE A 42 1.29 15.17 2.52
C PHE A 42 0.83 14.53 1.20
N TRP A 43 -0.40 14.81 0.77
CA TRP A 43 -0.91 14.35 -0.51
C TRP A 43 -0.13 14.95 -1.69
N GLN A 44 0.20 16.25 -1.64
CA GLN A 44 1.08 16.90 -2.61
C GLN A 44 2.48 16.30 -2.59
N LEU A 45 3.03 15.98 -1.40
CA LEU A 45 4.31 15.31 -1.23
C LEU A 45 4.34 13.87 -1.76
N PHE A 46 3.17 13.25 -1.87
CA PHE A 46 3.04 11.91 -2.42
C PHE A 46 2.81 11.91 -3.94
N THR A 47 2.05 12.90 -4.46
CA THR A 47 1.53 12.91 -5.84
C THR A 47 2.21 13.90 -6.78
N GLN A 48 2.81 15.00 -6.31
CA GLN A 48 3.38 16.00 -7.20
C GLN A 48 4.76 15.60 -7.71
N ASN A 49 4.97 15.87 -9.00
CA ASN A 49 6.19 15.52 -9.72
C ASN A 49 7.44 16.23 -9.18
N HIS A 50 8.56 15.57 -9.41
CA HIS A 50 9.94 15.92 -9.11
C HIS A 50 10.38 17.36 -9.46
N ASP A 51 9.62 18.09 -10.28
CA ASP A 51 10.06 19.33 -10.92
C ASP A 51 10.01 20.58 -10.04
N LEU A 52 9.29 20.56 -8.91
CA LEU A 52 9.14 21.76 -8.07
C LEU A 52 10.12 21.84 -6.88
N ILE A 53 10.98 20.84 -6.70
CA ILE A 53 11.87 20.76 -5.53
C ILE A 53 13.33 20.90 -5.99
N HIS A 54 13.71 22.14 -6.32
CA HIS A 54 15.07 22.52 -6.70
C HIS A 54 16.07 22.58 -5.51
N LEU A 55 15.65 22.22 -4.30
CA LEU A 55 16.49 22.24 -3.10
C LEU A 55 16.85 20.80 -2.70
N ASN A 56 18.14 20.45 -2.83
CA ASN A 56 18.70 19.11 -2.57
C ASN A 56 18.27 18.50 -1.23
N ASP A 57 18.12 19.31 -0.17
CA ASP A 57 17.74 18.83 1.17
C ASP A 57 16.26 18.41 1.26
N ILE A 58 15.37 19.10 0.54
CA ILE A 58 13.95 18.77 0.50
C ILE A 58 13.76 17.48 -0.32
N LYS A 59 14.58 17.25 -1.35
CA LYS A 59 14.51 16.03 -2.18
C LYS A 59 14.78 14.75 -1.39
N LEU A 60 15.72 14.78 -0.44
CA LEU A 60 16.02 13.63 0.44
C LEU A 60 14.85 13.33 1.39
N ILE A 61 14.28 14.35 2.02
CA ILE A 61 13.10 14.21 2.90
C ILE A 61 11.88 13.72 2.10
N TYR A 62 11.73 14.21 0.87
CA TYR A 62 10.66 13.83 -0.05
C TYR A 62 10.75 12.35 -0.44
N GLN A 63 11.95 11.91 -0.80
CA GLN A 63 12.21 10.54 -1.20
C GLN A 63 12.04 9.57 -0.02
N ASP A 64 12.53 9.95 1.18
CA ASP A 64 12.34 9.18 2.42
C ASP A 64 10.86 9.05 2.80
N THR A 65 10.08 10.13 2.67
CA THR A 65 8.66 10.15 3.02
C THR A 65 7.84 9.31 2.04
N ARG A 66 8.09 9.42 0.73
CA ARG A 66 7.43 8.59 -0.28
C ARG A 66 7.79 7.11 -0.13
N GLN A 67 9.08 6.80 0.06
CA GLN A 67 9.54 5.42 0.24
C GLN A 67 8.95 4.81 1.51
N SER A 68 8.94 5.54 2.63
CA SER A 68 8.32 5.10 3.88
C SER A 68 6.83 4.84 3.70
N THR A 69 6.11 5.74 3.00
CA THR A 69 4.67 5.60 2.76
C THR A 69 4.36 4.39 1.88
N VAL A 70 5.09 4.19 0.78
CA VAL A 70 4.98 3.01 -0.08
C VAL A 70 5.31 1.73 0.70
N MET A 71 6.32 1.78 1.57
CA MET A 71 6.68 0.67 2.45
C MET A 71 5.53 0.30 3.37
N PHE A 72 4.85 1.26 4.02
CA PHE A 72 3.66 0.99 4.84
C PHE A 72 2.51 0.36 4.04
N CYS A 73 2.26 0.83 2.82
CA CYS A 73 1.27 0.25 1.92
C CYS A 73 1.59 -1.22 1.57
N LEU A 74 2.84 -1.51 1.23
CA LEU A 74 3.30 -2.87 0.92
C LEU A 74 3.26 -3.78 2.16
N LEU A 75 3.64 -3.25 3.32
CA LEU A 75 3.66 -4.00 4.58
C LEU A 75 2.26 -4.39 5.03
N ALA A 76 1.27 -3.52 4.83
CA ALA A 76 -0.14 -3.85 5.04
C ALA A 76 -0.60 -5.01 4.14
N ASN A 77 -0.31 -4.96 2.83
CA ASN A 77 -0.63 -6.04 1.91
C ASN A 77 0.09 -7.35 2.25
N MET A 78 1.36 -7.27 2.64
CA MET A 78 2.17 -8.43 3.04
C MET A 78 1.61 -9.07 4.32
N LEU A 79 1.16 -8.28 5.29
CA LEU A 79 0.53 -8.79 6.51
C LEU A 79 -0.78 -9.53 6.19
N ALA A 80 -1.64 -8.95 5.34
CA ALA A 80 -2.88 -9.61 4.93
C ALA A 80 -2.62 -10.87 4.09
N PHE A 81 -1.58 -10.87 3.26
CA PHE A 81 -1.11 -12.07 2.59
C PHE A 81 -0.68 -13.14 3.61
N TYR A 82 0.14 -12.77 4.59
CA TYR A 82 0.63 -13.69 5.61
C TYR A 82 -0.52 -14.36 6.38
N LEU A 83 -1.45 -13.55 6.87
CA LEU A 83 -2.62 -14.04 7.61
C LEU A 83 -3.49 -14.93 6.70
N SER A 84 -3.78 -14.50 5.48
CA SER A 84 -4.66 -15.28 4.59
C SER A 84 -4.05 -16.61 4.15
N PHE A 85 -2.78 -16.61 3.75
CA PHE A 85 -2.12 -17.79 3.17
C PHE A 85 -1.64 -18.76 4.26
N PHE A 86 -0.86 -18.28 5.23
CA PHE A 86 -0.24 -19.16 6.23
C PHE A 86 -1.20 -19.50 7.39
N VAL A 87 -1.90 -18.50 7.94
CA VAL A 87 -2.75 -18.72 9.13
C VAL A 87 -4.10 -19.31 8.74
N TYR A 88 -4.79 -18.67 7.79
CA TYR A 88 -6.17 -19.05 7.49
C TYR A 88 -6.30 -20.07 6.34
N LYS A 89 -5.25 -20.28 5.53
CA LYS A 89 -5.20 -21.19 4.37
C LYS A 89 -6.31 -20.91 3.35
N ILE A 90 -6.44 -19.65 2.94
CA ILE A 90 -7.48 -19.15 2.03
C ILE A 90 -6.86 -18.84 0.66
N ASP A 91 -6.49 -19.88 -0.09
CA ASP A 91 -5.62 -19.77 -1.26
C ASP A 91 -6.15 -18.82 -2.35
N ARG A 92 -7.44 -18.90 -2.72
CA ARG A 92 -8.00 -18.06 -3.80
C ARG A 92 -8.06 -16.59 -3.40
N PHE A 93 -8.27 -16.30 -2.11
CA PHE A 93 -8.19 -14.93 -1.59
C PHE A 93 -6.75 -14.43 -1.66
N SER A 94 -5.79 -15.22 -1.18
CA SER A 94 -4.38 -14.85 -1.20
C SER A 94 -3.86 -14.62 -2.62
N THR A 95 -4.28 -15.44 -3.59
CA THR A 95 -3.97 -15.22 -5.00
C THR A 95 -4.50 -13.87 -5.47
N GLY A 96 -5.78 -13.55 -5.21
CA GLY A 96 -6.36 -12.25 -5.62
C GLY A 96 -5.66 -11.06 -5.00
N LEU A 97 -5.26 -11.16 -3.73
CA LEU A 97 -4.53 -10.12 -3.01
C LEU A 97 -3.13 -9.90 -3.59
N VAL A 98 -2.38 -10.97 -3.86
CA VAL A 98 -1.05 -10.88 -4.47
C VAL A 98 -1.13 -10.35 -5.90
N SER A 99 -2.10 -10.81 -6.69
CA SER A 99 -2.29 -10.35 -8.07
C SER A 99 -2.43 -8.83 -8.15
N ILE A 100 -3.27 -8.24 -7.31
CA ILE A 100 -3.45 -6.77 -7.32
C ILE A 100 -2.24 -6.03 -6.74
N THR A 101 -1.56 -6.62 -5.76
CA THR A 101 -0.32 -6.05 -5.21
C THR A 101 0.76 -5.98 -6.28
N LEU A 102 0.90 -7.03 -7.12
CA LEU A 102 1.83 -7.03 -8.24
C LEU A 102 1.45 -6.02 -9.33
N ILE A 103 0.16 -5.88 -9.64
CA ILE A 103 -0.31 -4.86 -10.60
C ILE A 103 0.01 -3.45 -10.08
N LEU A 104 -0.30 -3.16 -8.82
CA LEU A 104 0.02 -1.87 -8.19
C LEU A 104 1.53 -1.60 -8.16
N ALA A 105 2.33 -2.62 -7.82
CA ALA A 105 3.79 -2.51 -7.84
C ALA A 105 4.31 -2.23 -9.27
N ALA A 106 3.78 -2.91 -10.29
CA ALA A 106 4.16 -2.66 -11.68
C ALA A 106 3.80 -1.23 -12.11
N ILE A 107 2.58 -0.76 -11.81
CA ILE A 107 2.17 0.63 -12.08
C ILE A 107 3.09 1.62 -11.35
N SER A 108 3.42 1.34 -10.09
CA SER A 108 4.35 2.16 -9.31
C SER A 108 5.72 2.27 -9.97
N VAL A 109 6.26 1.18 -10.53
CA VAL A 109 7.53 1.21 -11.24
C VAL A 109 7.43 2.08 -12.51
N PHE A 110 6.36 1.95 -13.29
CA PHE A 110 6.13 2.75 -14.51
C PHE A 110 5.89 4.25 -14.27
N PHE A 111 5.43 4.63 -13.07
CA PHE A 111 5.19 6.05 -12.72
C PHE A 111 6.36 6.69 -11.96
N ILE A 112 7.21 5.90 -11.31
CA ILE A 112 8.35 6.39 -10.52
C ILE A 112 9.65 6.42 -11.35
N TYR A 113 9.74 5.60 -12.40
CA TYR A 113 10.89 5.50 -13.30
C TYR A 113 10.50 5.90 -14.73
#